data_AF-A0A935NYF3-F1
#
_entry.id   AF-A0A935NYF3-F1
#
_cell.length_a   1.000
_cell.length_b   1.000
_cell.length_c   1.000
_cell.angle_alpha   90.00
_cell.angle_beta   90.00
_cell.angle_gamma   90.00
#
_symmetry.space_group_name_H-M   'P 1'
#
loop_
_entity.id
_entity.type
_entity.pdbx_description
1 polymer ?
#
loop_
_entity_poly.entity_id
_entity_poly.type
_entity_poly.pdbx_seq_one_letter_code
_entity_poly.pdbx_strand_id
1 'polypeptide(L)'
;MRRRRRLCSLASAALFAALPGGCGLPDTPYFGHVLEVKEPRHLRYCNQGEPEELDPTMATTSVAVRLVHQMFDGLVVYDLDGKPVPGLASGFTTSADLRTFTFTLRDQARWSSGRALDAYDVGYQVMRVLHPTTASGNASNTPTIKGASGFTARRLAVLTRAVGPYAAGQVVELDAIEGRELADWKSASARPSPSGRKASAALRLRDLGAAAADAYAEVPPGGAVEVVAESGSNVMPPAADGQPWSYVFWGQGEGVYGWVPRAELDVRPWDGARFTVRRVTLRETPGAVQVSADELAADELAARPLVEVAGRDLALATEVLGVRVLDRRTIVFENAYPTPYFPHLAANRALRPTPIEAVSRRPRRWATPAHIVTSGPMHLSVWEERDRVELVRSPTYWNPGEVKLDKLTAYSLDDAAAAANTYYAGRCDAVATNQLPGSYLPALRGEQRGGRAYLDFHVRPFLSTYFVLLNTDKLRNRHLRRALNFAIDRTRIPRFTHGGEHPTAQVTPGAAISTLSAADRALCGLPPAPTAPPAPTAPGAGQACQLGRARRGHDHGAGRAVLRRAAGARP
;
A
#
# COMPACT_ATOMS: atom_id res chain seq x y z
N MET A 1 17.20 -44.31 65.80
CA MET A 1 17.66 -43.61 67.02
C MET A 1 16.93 -42.28 67.13
N ARG A 2 16.26 -42.04 68.28
CA ARG A 2 15.87 -40.77 68.97
C ARG A 2 15.41 -39.55 68.11
N ARG A 3 14.32 -38.83 68.40
CA ARG A 3 13.53 -38.65 69.63
C ARG A 3 12.22 -37.89 69.31
N ARG A 4 11.16 -38.22 70.06
CA ARG A 4 9.85 -37.52 70.13
C ARG A 4 9.93 -36.14 70.80
N ARG A 5 8.94 -35.27 70.50
CA ARG A 5 8.13 -34.33 71.35
C ARG A 5 7.86 -33.04 70.56
N ARG A 6 6.66 -32.40 70.51
CA ARG A 6 5.41 -32.38 71.30
C ARG A 6 4.28 -31.80 70.43
N LEU A 7 3.03 -32.15 70.76
CA LEU A 7 1.80 -31.52 70.27
C LEU A 7 1.69 -30.04 70.69
N CYS A 8 1.03 -29.22 69.86
CA CYS A 8 -0.03 -28.30 70.28
C CYS A 8 -0.84 -27.81 69.07
N SER A 9 -2.11 -28.18 69.06
CA SER A 9 -3.18 -27.66 68.21
C SER A 9 -3.46 -26.18 68.49
N LEU A 10 -3.66 -25.38 67.44
CA LEU A 10 -4.54 -24.21 67.45
C LEU A 10 -4.84 -23.79 66.01
N ALA A 11 -6.13 -23.76 65.68
CA ALA A 11 -6.67 -23.16 64.48
C ALA A 11 -6.38 -21.65 64.48
N SER A 12 -5.97 -21.10 63.34
CA SER A 12 -6.15 -19.69 63.02
C SER A 12 -6.26 -19.54 61.50
N ALA A 13 -7.43 -19.07 61.10
CA ALA A 13 -7.70 -18.56 59.77
C ALA A 13 -6.85 -17.30 59.48
N ALA A 14 -6.85 -16.91 58.20
CA ALA A 14 -6.24 -15.72 57.61
C ALA A 14 -4.72 -15.85 57.34
N LEU A 15 -4.19 -15.55 56.15
CA LEU A 15 -4.57 -14.50 55.22
C LEU A 15 -4.18 -14.95 53.79
N PHE A 16 -5.15 -15.34 52.96
CA PHE A 16 -4.98 -15.24 51.51
C PHE A 16 -4.99 -13.75 51.19
N ALA A 17 -3.81 -13.13 51.14
CA ALA A 17 -3.67 -11.82 50.55
C ALA A 17 -3.94 -11.97 49.05
N ALA A 18 -5.21 -11.89 48.68
CA ALA A 18 -5.61 -11.50 47.35
C ALA A 18 -5.01 -10.12 47.10
N LEU A 19 -3.85 -10.07 46.46
CA LEU A 19 -3.36 -8.85 45.84
C LEU A 19 -4.43 -8.45 44.82
N PRO A 20 -5.08 -7.28 44.95
CA PRO A 20 -5.88 -6.74 43.87
C PRO A 20 -4.88 -6.31 42.81
N GLY A 21 -4.52 -7.24 41.92
CA GLY A 21 -3.86 -6.93 40.66
C GLY A 21 -4.84 -6.16 39.79
N GLY A 22 -5.10 -4.90 40.14
CA GLY A 22 -5.71 -3.96 39.23
C GLY A 22 -4.82 -3.83 38.01
N CYS A 23 -5.41 -3.85 36.82
CA CYS A 23 -4.75 -3.60 35.53
C CYS A 23 -4.26 -2.14 35.36
N GLY A 24 -3.75 -1.54 36.44
CA GLY A 24 -3.24 -0.18 36.50
C GLY A 24 -1.72 -0.13 36.32
N LEU A 25 -1.24 0.96 35.75
CA LEU A 25 0.20 1.23 35.67
C LEU A 25 0.77 1.37 37.09
N PRO A 26 2.01 0.92 37.34
CA PRO A 26 2.62 1.02 38.66
C PRO A 26 2.73 2.49 39.13
N ASP A 27 2.31 2.75 40.37
CA ASP A 27 2.31 4.08 41.00
C ASP A 27 3.73 4.59 41.36
N THR A 28 4.74 3.72 41.30
CA THR A 28 6.13 4.04 41.66
C THR A 28 6.72 5.11 40.75
N PRO A 29 7.42 6.15 41.28
CA PRO A 29 8.01 7.21 40.49
C PRO A 29 8.97 6.60 39.46
N TYR A 30 8.52 6.48 38.21
CA TYR A 30 9.31 5.99 37.10
C TYR A 30 10.27 7.11 36.70
N PHE A 31 11.39 7.22 37.43
CA PHE A 31 12.63 7.65 36.79
C PHE A 31 13.06 6.47 35.95
N GLY A 32 13.15 6.65 34.63
CA GLY A 32 13.47 5.58 33.71
C GLY A 32 14.56 4.68 34.26
N HIS A 33 14.21 3.44 34.58
CA HIS A 33 15.13 2.41 34.19
C HIS A 33 15.07 2.48 32.67
N VAL A 34 16.06 3.10 32.05
CA VAL A 34 16.49 2.56 30.75
C VAL A 34 16.65 1.09 31.07
N LEU A 35 15.74 0.25 30.55
CA LEU A 35 15.90 -1.19 30.67
C LEU A 35 17.35 -1.44 30.32
N GLU A 36 18.10 -2.05 31.23
CA GLU A 36 19.51 -2.30 30.97
C GLU A 36 19.58 -2.94 29.59
N VAL A 37 20.22 -2.26 28.66
CA VAL A 37 20.17 -2.65 27.26
C VAL A 37 21.10 -3.85 27.13
N LYS A 38 20.57 -5.03 27.42
CA LYS A 38 21.33 -6.29 27.42
C LYS A 38 21.88 -6.60 26.04
N GLU A 39 21.16 -6.19 25.00
CA GLU A 39 21.50 -6.43 23.60
C GLU A 39 21.33 -5.14 22.79
N PRO A 40 22.30 -4.20 22.83
CA PRO A 40 22.15 -2.85 22.25
C PRO A 40 22.05 -2.81 20.72
N ARG A 41 22.25 -3.94 20.06
CA ARG A 41 22.07 -4.11 18.62
C ARG A 41 20.86 -4.97 18.28
N HIS A 42 20.02 -5.30 19.25
CA HIS A 42 18.76 -6.02 19.06
C HIS A 42 17.58 -5.12 19.45
N LEU A 43 16.77 -4.74 18.46
CA LEU A 43 15.53 -4.00 18.70
C LEU A 43 14.34 -4.97 18.77
N ARG A 44 13.65 -5.03 19.90
CA ARG A 44 12.39 -5.77 20.05
C ARG A 44 11.24 -4.78 20.09
N TYR A 45 10.24 -4.93 19.23
CA TYR A 45 9.09 -4.04 19.26
C TYR A 45 7.78 -4.79 19.09
N CYS A 46 6.73 -4.22 19.67
CA CYS A 46 5.38 -4.74 19.60
C CYS A 46 4.71 -4.19 18.32
N ASN A 47 4.41 -5.04 17.33
CA ASN A 47 4.07 -4.68 15.94
C ASN A 47 2.60 -4.34 15.68
N GLN A 48 1.74 -4.36 16.71
CA GLN A 48 0.30 -4.08 16.58
C GLN A 48 -0.48 -5.00 15.64
N GLY A 49 0.01 -6.21 15.40
CA GLY A 49 -0.58 -7.03 14.36
C GLY A 49 0.34 -8.12 13.88
N GLU A 50 -0.29 -9.19 13.40
CA GLU A 50 0.29 -10.04 12.37
C GLU A 50 0.38 -9.27 11.03
N PRO A 51 1.55 -9.21 10.37
CA PRO A 51 1.63 -8.65 9.01
C PRO A 51 0.85 -9.53 8.03
N GLU A 52 0.05 -8.92 7.15
CA GLU A 52 -0.78 -9.67 6.20
C GLU A 52 0.05 -10.36 5.10
N GLU A 53 1.21 -9.79 4.78
CA GLU A 53 2.12 -10.22 3.72
C GLU A 53 3.46 -9.45 3.86
N LEU A 54 4.55 -10.01 3.36
CA LEU A 54 5.89 -9.38 3.38
C LEU A 54 6.44 -9.07 1.98
N ASP A 55 5.68 -9.38 0.93
CA ASP A 55 5.90 -8.94 -0.45
C ASP A 55 5.64 -7.42 -0.60
N PRO A 56 6.61 -6.60 -1.05
CA PRO A 56 6.43 -5.14 -1.22
C PRO A 56 5.35 -4.77 -2.25
N THR A 57 5.08 -5.64 -3.23
CA THR A 57 3.99 -5.45 -4.18
C THR A 57 2.63 -5.60 -3.50
N MET A 58 2.49 -6.45 -2.49
CA MET A 58 1.19 -6.83 -1.91
C MET A 58 0.91 -6.19 -0.55
N ALA A 59 1.93 -5.90 0.25
CA ALA A 59 1.78 -5.29 1.57
C ALA A 59 1.12 -3.90 1.48
N THR A 60 0.09 -3.67 2.30
CA THR A 60 -0.67 -2.42 2.31
C THR A 60 -0.89 -1.85 3.71
N THR A 61 -0.82 -2.66 4.76
CA THR A 61 -1.03 -2.19 6.14
C THR A 61 0.24 -1.58 6.73
N SER A 62 0.10 -0.71 7.72
CA SER A 62 1.24 -0.18 8.46
C SER A 62 2.03 -1.26 9.21
N VAL A 63 1.40 -2.39 9.55
CA VAL A 63 2.01 -3.51 10.28
C VAL A 63 3.05 -4.21 9.39
N ALA A 64 2.66 -4.54 8.15
CA ALA A 64 3.54 -5.12 7.16
C ALA A 64 4.57 -4.11 6.61
N VAL A 65 4.14 -2.89 6.29
CA VAL A 65 4.97 -1.92 5.56
C VAL A 65 6.23 -1.50 6.33
N ARG A 66 6.16 -1.44 7.67
CA ARG A 66 7.33 -1.15 8.52
C ARG A 66 8.42 -2.22 8.35
N LEU A 67 8.03 -3.49 8.34
CA LEU A 67 8.92 -4.62 8.12
C LEU A 67 9.45 -4.64 6.68
N VAL A 68 8.56 -4.44 5.69
CA VAL A 68 8.94 -4.34 4.27
C VAL A 68 9.99 -3.27 4.04
N HIS A 69 9.89 -2.11 4.69
CA HIS A 69 10.87 -1.03 4.58
C HIS A 69 12.25 -1.40 5.15
N GLN A 70 12.34 -2.37 6.06
CA GLN A 70 13.62 -2.90 6.55
C GLN A 70 14.21 -3.93 5.58
N MET A 71 13.36 -4.68 4.87
CA MET A 71 13.77 -5.78 3.99
C MET A 71 14.00 -5.36 2.54
N PHE A 72 13.33 -4.34 2.05
CA PHE A 72 13.46 -3.90 0.67
C PHE A 72 13.83 -2.43 0.69
N ASP A 73 14.93 -2.05 0.04
CA ASP A 73 15.32 -0.65 -0.06
C ASP A 73 14.58 0.03 -1.24
N GLY A 74 14.47 1.36 -1.22
CA GLY A 74 13.78 2.15 -2.25
C GLY A 74 14.79 2.87 -3.15
N LEU A 75 14.34 3.36 -4.31
CA LEU A 75 15.16 4.30 -5.12
C LEU A 75 15.57 5.50 -4.27
N VAL A 76 14.62 5.99 -3.47
CA VAL A 76 14.73 7.07 -2.51
C VAL A 76 14.20 6.55 -1.18
N VAL A 77 14.73 7.06 -0.06
CA VAL A 77 14.25 6.76 1.29
C VAL A 77 13.96 8.04 2.05
N TYR A 78 13.37 7.95 3.25
CA TYR A 78 13.16 9.11 4.09
C TYR A 78 14.25 9.23 5.15
N ASP A 79 14.77 10.43 5.35
CA ASP A 79 15.55 10.76 6.53
C ASP A 79 14.65 10.96 7.77
N LEU A 80 15.26 11.30 8.91
CA LEU A 80 14.54 11.52 10.16
C LEU A 80 13.63 12.77 10.15
N ASP A 81 13.86 13.70 9.21
CA ASP A 81 13.03 14.89 9.00
C ASP A 81 11.86 14.61 8.02
N GLY A 82 11.76 13.38 7.49
CA GLY A 82 10.75 13.00 6.50
C GLY A 82 11.04 13.56 5.11
N LYS A 83 12.28 13.91 4.80
CA LYS A 83 12.69 14.36 3.47
C LYS A 83 13.20 13.18 2.64
N PRO A 84 12.86 13.13 1.34
CA PRO A 84 13.40 12.10 0.46
C PRO A 84 14.91 12.29 0.27
N VAL A 85 15.70 11.24 0.52
CA VAL A 85 17.15 11.18 0.36
C VAL A 85 17.56 9.97 -0.47
N PRO A 86 18.75 9.97 -1.11
CA PRO A 86 19.20 8.85 -1.96
C PRO A 86 19.17 7.48 -1.25
N GLY A 87 18.52 6.50 -1.87
CA GLY A 87 18.49 5.09 -1.44
C GLY A 87 19.33 4.22 -2.38
N LEU A 88 18.70 3.25 -3.04
CA LEU A 88 19.29 2.44 -4.11
C LEU A 88 19.73 3.29 -5.31
N ALA A 89 19.06 4.42 -5.56
CA ALA A 89 19.54 5.42 -6.50
C ALA A 89 20.56 6.34 -5.82
N SER A 90 21.69 6.56 -6.48
CA SER A 90 22.69 7.56 -6.06
C SER A 90 22.16 9.00 -6.20
N GLY A 91 21.19 9.21 -7.09
CA GLY A 91 20.50 10.46 -7.32
C GLY A 91 19.49 10.36 -8.47
N PHE A 92 18.86 11.48 -8.80
CA PHE A 92 17.98 11.60 -9.96
C PHE A 92 18.04 13.01 -10.57
N THR A 93 17.66 13.12 -11.84
CA THR A 93 17.41 14.39 -12.53
C THR A 93 15.93 14.56 -12.84
N THR A 94 15.49 15.81 -12.97
CA THR A 94 14.09 16.16 -13.26
C THR A 94 14.03 17.08 -14.48
N SER A 95 13.09 16.85 -15.39
CA SER A 95 12.83 17.75 -16.51
C SER A 95 12.23 19.09 -16.05
N ALA A 96 12.40 20.15 -16.83
CA ALA A 96 11.93 21.50 -16.49
C ALA A 96 10.40 21.59 -16.28
N ASP A 97 9.62 20.74 -16.95
CA ASP A 97 8.17 20.64 -16.81
C ASP A 97 7.71 19.77 -15.61
N LEU A 98 8.67 19.23 -14.85
CA LEU A 98 8.46 18.38 -13.67
C LEU A 98 7.70 17.08 -13.96
N ARG A 99 7.76 16.57 -15.20
CA ARG A 99 7.05 15.35 -15.61
C ARG A 99 7.96 14.14 -15.71
N THR A 100 9.23 14.34 -16.04
CA THR A 100 10.19 13.25 -16.29
C THR A 100 11.25 13.22 -15.20
N PHE A 101 11.46 12.05 -14.60
CA PHE A 101 12.43 11.80 -13.55
C PHE A 101 13.35 10.65 -13.96
N THR A 102 14.67 10.88 -13.97
CA THR A 102 15.67 9.86 -14.34
C THR A 102 16.50 9.50 -13.13
N PHE A 103 16.45 8.25 -12.68
CA PHE A 103 17.18 7.74 -11.52
C PHE A 103 18.41 6.95 -11.97
N THR A 104 19.52 7.10 -11.24
CA THR A 104 20.76 6.35 -11.47
C THR A 104 21.07 5.47 -10.26
N LEU A 105 21.00 4.16 -10.45
CA LEU A 105 21.27 3.15 -9.43
C LEU A 105 22.75 3.07 -9.05
N ARG A 106 22.99 2.63 -7.81
CA ARG A 106 24.32 2.37 -7.26
C ARG A 106 24.90 1.07 -7.82
N ASP A 107 26.20 1.08 -8.13
CA ASP A 107 26.93 -0.13 -8.53
C ASP A 107 27.01 -1.18 -7.42
N GLN A 108 26.89 -0.75 -6.16
CA GLN A 108 26.93 -1.61 -4.98
C GLN A 108 25.56 -2.21 -4.64
N ALA A 109 24.49 -1.87 -5.36
CA ALA A 109 23.16 -2.41 -5.08
C ALA A 109 23.13 -3.92 -5.31
N ARG A 110 22.78 -4.68 -4.28
CA ARG A 110 22.76 -6.15 -4.31
C ARG A 110 21.51 -6.68 -3.65
N TRP A 111 21.00 -7.77 -4.22
CA TRP A 111 20.09 -8.67 -3.54
C TRP A 111 20.85 -9.52 -2.51
N SER A 112 20.16 -10.01 -1.48
CA SER A 112 20.70 -10.97 -0.51
C SER A 112 21.12 -12.31 -1.12
N SER A 113 20.65 -12.62 -2.33
CA SER A 113 21.15 -13.73 -3.15
C SER A 113 22.58 -13.49 -3.69
N GLY A 114 23.11 -12.28 -3.56
CA GLY A 114 24.38 -11.84 -4.15
C GLY A 114 24.24 -11.29 -5.57
N ARG A 115 23.08 -11.44 -6.22
CA ARG A 115 22.81 -10.89 -7.55
C ARG A 115 22.85 -9.36 -7.51
N ALA A 116 23.42 -8.75 -8.56
CA ALA A 116 23.30 -7.31 -8.77
C ALA A 116 21.82 -6.91 -8.86
N LEU A 117 21.42 -5.92 -8.07
CA LEU A 117 20.13 -5.26 -8.21
C LEU A 117 20.27 -4.18 -9.27
N ASP A 118 19.43 -4.24 -10.29
CA ASP A 118 19.52 -3.36 -11.45
C ASP A 118 18.19 -2.68 -11.78
N ALA A 119 18.19 -1.80 -12.78
CA ALA A 119 17.03 -0.99 -13.16
C ALA A 119 15.87 -1.84 -13.70
N TYR A 120 16.13 -3.04 -14.22
CA TYR A 120 15.09 -3.96 -14.66
C TYR A 120 14.34 -4.57 -13.46
N ASP A 121 14.96 -4.74 -12.30
CA ASP A 121 14.24 -5.15 -11.08
C ASP A 121 13.23 -4.09 -10.63
N VAL A 122 13.59 -2.80 -10.80
CA VAL A 122 12.69 -1.66 -10.52
C VAL A 122 11.56 -1.62 -11.55
N GLY A 123 11.89 -1.76 -12.84
CA GLY A 123 10.90 -1.80 -13.93
C GLY A 123 9.92 -2.95 -13.78
N TYR A 124 10.43 -4.14 -13.44
CA TYR A 124 9.64 -5.32 -13.12
C TYR A 124 8.69 -5.07 -11.95
N GLN A 125 9.15 -4.42 -10.87
CA GLN A 125 8.28 -4.07 -9.75
C GLN A 125 7.11 -3.21 -10.20
N VAL A 126 7.35 -2.17 -11.00
CA VAL A 126 6.27 -1.28 -11.45
C VAL A 126 5.29 -2.03 -12.33
N MET A 127 5.79 -2.83 -13.26
CA MET A 127 4.96 -3.73 -14.06
C MET A 127 4.13 -4.63 -13.16
N ARG A 128 4.74 -5.30 -12.17
CA ARG A 128 4.06 -6.25 -11.29
C ARG A 128 2.98 -5.59 -10.45
N VAL A 129 3.25 -4.41 -9.88
CA VAL A 129 2.26 -3.60 -9.15
C VAL A 129 1.06 -3.26 -10.03
N LEU A 130 1.31 -2.85 -11.27
CA LEU A 130 0.26 -2.38 -12.17
C LEU A 130 -0.45 -3.50 -12.96
N HIS A 131 0.18 -4.67 -13.11
CA HIS A 131 -0.32 -5.74 -13.96
C HIS A 131 -1.59 -6.35 -13.34
N PRO A 132 -2.70 -6.48 -14.11
CA PRO A 132 -3.97 -6.94 -13.58
C PRO A 132 -3.97 -8.34 -12.95
N THR A 133 -3.05 -9.23 -13.36
CA THR A 133 -2.96 -10.58 -12.76
C THR A 133 -2.43 -10.56 -11.33
N THR A 134 -1.68 -9.53 -10.94
CA THR A 134 -1.13 -9.40 -9.58
C THR A 134 -2.21 -8.95 -8.60
N ALA A 135 -3.19 -8.16 -9.08
CA ALA A 135 -4.26 -7.59 -8.26
C ALA A 135 -3.76 -6.81 -7.02
N SER A 136 -2.63 -6.11 -7.16
CA SER A 136 -2.03 -5.34 -6.07
C SER A 136 -2.88 -4.11 -5.70
N GLY A 137 -3.16 -3.96 -4.41
CA GLY A 137 -3.76 -2.72 -3.88
C GLY A 137 -2.84 -1.50 -4.03
N ASN A 138 -1.53 -1.72 -4.20
CA ASN A 138 -0.53 -0.66 -4.35
C ASN A 138 -0.57 0.02 -5.74
N ALA A 139 -1.30 -0.52 -6.72
CA ALA A 139 -1.53 0.16 -8.00
C ALA A 139 -2.16 1.56 -7.82
N SER A 140 -2.91 1.75 -6.72
CA SER A 140 -3.49 3.04 -6.34
C SER A 140 -2.45 4.11 -5.94
N ASN A 141 -1.20 3.73 -5.67
CA ASN A 141 -0.10 4.64 -5.30
C ASN A 141 0.67 5.18 -6.53
N THR A 142 0.41 4.66 -7.72
CA THR A 142 1.14 5.00 -8.96
C THR A 142 0.30 5.69 -10.04
N PRO A 143 -0.78 6.46 -9.74
CA PRO A 143 -1.69 6.97 -10.77
C PRO A 143 -1.08 8.10 -11.61
N THR A 144 0.01 8.73 -11.14
CA THR A 144 0.65 9.84 -11.85
C THR A 144 1.47 9.37 -13.06
N ILE A 145 1.96 8.12 -13.03
CA ILE A 145 2.75 7.52 -14.11
C ILE A 145 1.85 7.41 -15.35
N LYS A 146 2.34 7.89 -16.50
CA LYS A 146 1.59 7.85 -17.76
C LYS A 146 1.10 6.42 -18.05
N GLY A 147 -0.16 6.31 -18.45
CA GLY A 147 -0.81 5.06 -18.83
C GLY A 147 -1.07 4.06 -17.69
N ALA A 148 -0.57 4.27 -16.46
CA ALA A 148 -0.72 3.33 -15.35
C ALA A 148 -2.19 2.98 -15.04
N SER A 149 -3.05 3.99 -14.87
CA SER A 149 -4.49 3.80 -14.63
C SER A 149 -5.17 3.03 -15.77
N GLY A 150 -4.76 3.30 -17.00
CA GLY A 150 -5.30 2.63 -18.19
C GLY A 150 -4.83 1.17 -18.30
N PHE A 151 -3.58 0.89 -17.97
CA PHE A 151 -3.00 -0.45 -17.96
C PHE A 151 -3.65 -1.35 -16.89
N THR A 152 -3.72 -0.88 -15.64
CA THR A 152 -4.35 -1.62 -14.54
C THR A 152 -5.84 -1.87 -14.81
N ALA A 153 -6.52 -0.91 -15.45
CA ALA A 153 -7.92 -1.06 -15.84
C ALA A 153 -8.13 -1.96 -17.07
N ARG A 154 -7.08 -2.51 -17.71
CA ARG A 154 -7.16 -3.20 -19.02
C ARG A 154 -7.90 -2.35 -20.07
N ARG A 155 -7.61 -1.05 -20.09
CA ARG A 155 -8.17 -0.07 -21.03
C ARG A 155 -7.14 0.35 -22.08
N LEU A 156 -5.84 0.19 -21.82
CA LEU A 156 -4.80 0.48 -22.81
C LEU A 156 -4.16 -0.79 -23.35
N ALA A 157 -3.85 -0.76 -24.64
CA ALA A 157 -3.14 -1.82 -25.35
C ALA A 157 -2.20 -1.21 -26.41
N VAL A 158 -1.28 -2.02 -26.92
CA VAL A 158 -0.41 -1.69 -28.05
C VAL A 158 -0.92 -2.40 -29.29
N LEU A 159 -0.99 -1.69 -30.41
CA LEU A 159 -1.25 -2.30 -31.72
C LEU A 159 -0.01 -3.03 -32.21
N THR A 160 -0.14 -4.32 -32.52
CA THR A 160 0.97 -5.14 -33.04
C THR A 160 1.17 -5.00 -34.56
N ARG A 161 0.19 -4.42 -35.26
CA ARG A 161 0.27 -4.04 -36.67
C ARG A 161 -0.59 -2.80 -36.94
N ALA A 162 -0.39 -2.16 -38.09
CA ALA A 162 -1.20 -1.02 -38.49
C ALA A 162 -2.65 -1.44 -38.81
N VAL A 163 -3.62 -0.64 -38.36
CA VAL A 163 -5.05 -0.82 -38.62
C VAL A 163 -5.71 0.54 -38.79
N GLY A 164 -6.32 0.78 -39.96
CA GLY A 164 -6.94 2.07 -40.29
C GLY A 164 -5.92 3.22 -40.19
N PRO A 165 -6.24 4.33 -39.48
CA PRO A 165 -5.33 5.46 -39.31
C PRO A 165 -4.24 5.24 -38.23
N TYR A 166 -4.23 4.08 -37.57
CA TYR A 166 -3.33 3.81 -36.45
C TYR A 166 -2.16 2.92 -36.85
N ALA A 167 -0.96 3.29 -36.41
CA ALA A 167 0.28 2.62 -36.75
C ALA A 167 0.56 1.39 -35.84
N ALA A 168 1.41 0.48 -36.32
CA ALA A 168 1.99 -0.56 -35.48
C ALA A 168 2.84 0.06 -34.36
N GLY A 169 2.81 -0.53 -33.16
CA GLY A 169 3.47 -0.02 -31.95
C GLY A 169 2.70 1.11 -31.25
N GLN A 170 1.63 1.62 -31.83
CA GLN A 170 0.87 2.73 -31.24
C GLN A 170 0.05 2.26 -30.03
N VAL A 171 0.07 3.08 -28.97
CA VAL A 171 -0.80 2.88 -27.80
C VAL A 171 -2.22 3.32 -28.14
N VAL A 172 -3.18 2.43 -27.89
CA VAL A 172 -4.60 2.64 -28.13
C VAL A 172 -5.42 2.39 -26.86
N GLU A 173 -6.56 3.07 -26.80
CA GLU A 173 -7.56 2.95 -25.75
C GLU A 173 -8.70 2.05 -26.24
N LEU A 174 -9.05 1.06 -25.44
CA LEU A 174 -10.17 0.13 -25.64
C LEU A 174 -11.48 0.81 -25.23
N ASP A 175 -12.47 0.74 -26.11
CA ASP A 175 -13.79 1.37 -25.93
C ASP A 175 -14.90 0.30 -25.72
N ALA A 176 -14.91 -0.73 -26.58
CA ALA A 176 -15.82 -1.87 -26.49
C ALA A 176 -15.14 -3.20 -26.83
N ILE A 177 -15.72 -4.30 -26.34
CA ILE A 177 -15.33 -5.68 -26.66
C ILE A 177 -16.59 -6.42 -27.09
N GLU A 178 -16.62 -7.01 -28.29
CA GLU A 178 -17.81 -7.67 -28.86
C GLU A 178 -19.06 -6.77 -28.83
N GLY A 179 -18.89 -5.48 -29.13
CA GLY A 179 -19.99 -4.50 -29.10
C GLY A 179 -20.50 -4.11 -27.71
N ARG A 180 -19.93 -4.66 -26.62
CA ARG A 180 -20.24 -4.27 -25.25
C ARG A 180 -19.22 -3.28 -24.72
N GLU A 181 -19.69 -2.14 -24.21
CA GLU A 181 -18.83 -1.10 -23.63
C GLU A 181 -18.01 -1.62 -22.45
N LEU A 182 -16.78 -1.13 -22.29
CA LEU A 182 -15.91 -1.52 -21.18
C LEU A 182 -16.54 -1.22 -19.80
N ALA A 183 -17.37 -0.18 -19.71
CA ALA A 183 -18.06 0.24 -18.49
C ALA A 183 -19.09 -0.79 -18.00
N ASP A 184 -19.62 -1.63 -18.89
CA ASP A 184 -20.62 -2.65 -18.53
C ASP A 184 -20.00 -3.87 -17.85
N TRP A 185 -18.67 -3.99 -17.84
CA TRP A 185 -17.96 -5.11 -17.22
C TRP A 185 -17.74 -4.84 -15.73
N LYS A 186 -18.28 -5.72 -14.88
CA LYS A 186 -18.16 -5.61 -13.42
C LYS A 186 -16.71 -5.57 -12.91
N SER A 187 -15.78 -6.22 -13.61
CA SER A 187 -14.35 -6.18 -13.32
C SER A 187 -13.51 -6.29 -14.59
N ALA A 188 -12.29 -5.75 -14.56
CA ALA A 188 -11.33 -5.90 -15.66
C ALA A 188 -10.90 -7.36 -15.87
N SER A 189 -10.83 -8.16 -14.80
CA SER A 189 -10.45 -9.58 -14.87
C SER A 189 -11.46 -10.45 -15.61
N ALA A 190 -12.73 -10.04 -15.67
CA ALA A 190 -13.77 -10.75 -16.41
C ALA A 190 -13.69 -10.52 -17.93
N ARG A 191 -12.96 -9.49 -18.39
CA ARG A 191 -12.85 -9.13 -19.80
C ARG A 191 -11.95 -10.11 -20.56
N PRO A 192 -12.23 -10.40 -21.84
CA PRO A 192 -11.28 -11.09 -22.71
C PRO A 192 -9.91 -10.40 -22.68
N SER A 193 -8.84 -11.17 -22.46
CA SER A 193 -7.48 -10.63 -22.40
C SER A 193 -6.77 -10.80 -23.76
N PRO A 194 -6.28 -9.72 -24.39
CA PRO A 194 -5.48 -9.82 -25.61
C PRO A 194 -4.13 -10.53 -25.37
N SER A 195 -3.69 -10.64 -24.11
CA SER A 195 -2.44 -11.30 -23.72
C SER A 195 -2.62 -12.78 -23.35
N GLY A 196 -3.84 -13.32 -23.35
CA GLY A 196 -4.09 -14.73 -23.08
C GLY A 196 -3.53 -15.62 -24.20
N ARG A 197 -2.90 -16.74 -23.85
CA ARG A 197 -2.34 -17.75 -24.76
C ARG A 197 -2.72 -19.16 -24.31
N LYS A 198 -2.68 -20.11 -25.24
CA LYS A 198 -2.69 -21.55 -24.93
C LYS A 198 -1.40 -22.18 -25.40
N ALA A 199 -0.85 -23.07 -24.61
CA ALA A 199 0.31 -23.86 -24.94
C ALA A 199 -0.06 -24.88 -26.06
N SER A 200 0.54 -24.81 -27.24
CA SER A 200 0.37 -25.85 -28.28
C SER A 200 1.17 -27.11 -27.94
N ALA A 201 2.35 -26.92 -27.36
CA ALA A 201 3.23 -27.94 -26.81
C ALA A 201 3.54 -27.64 -25.34
N ALA A 202 4.27 -28.53 -24.66
CA ALA A 202 4.65 -28.30 -23.28
C ALA A 202 5.60 -27.08 -23.16
N LEU A 203 5.24 -26.09 -22.36
CA LEU A 203 6.06 -24.90 -22.15
C LEU A 203 6.95 -25.09 -20.92
N ARG A 204 8.26 -24.96 -21.11
CA ARG A 204 9.28 -25.15 -20.07
C ARG A 204 9.66 -23.79 -19.46
N LEU A 205 8.98 -23.41 -18.37
CA LEU A 205 9.17 -22.12 -17.71
C LEU A 205 10.52 -22.06 -17.00
N ARG A 206 11.32 -21.04 -17.33
CA ARG A 206 12.71 -20.90 -16.89
C ARG A 206 13.14 -19.44 -16.74
N ASP A 207 14.36 -19.24 -16.24
CA ASP A 207 14.98 -17.91 -16.23
C ASP A 207 15.30 -17.46 -17.67
N LEU A 208 15.37 -16.16 -17.91
CA LEU A 208 15.55 -15.60 -19.25
C LEU A 208 16.85 -16.10 -19.89
N GLY A 209 16.75 -16.76 -21.05
CA GLY A 209 17.90 -17.32 -21.77
C GLY A 209 18.47 -18.61 -21.18
N ALA A 210 17.88 -19.16 -20.10
CA ALA A 210 18.30 -20.44 -19.54
C ALA A 210 17.96 -21.61 -20.47
N ALA A 211 18.69 -22.71 -20.35
CA ALA A 211 18.43 -23.92 -21.12
C ALA A 211 17.12 -24.56 -20.69
N ALA A 212 16.44 -25.26 -21.61
CA ALA A 212 15.17 -25.94 -21.30
C ALA A 212 15.28 -26.96 -20.16
N ALA A 213 16.47 -27.54 -19.95
CA ALA A 213 16.75 -28.47 -18.85
C ALA A 213 16.73 -27.79 -17.46
N ASP A 214 16.91 -26.46 -17.40
CA ASP A 214 16.90 -25.67 -16.16
C ASP A 214 15.50 -25.17 -15.80
N ALA A 215 14.47 -25.63 -16.51
CA ALA A 215 13.09 -25.26 -16.24
C ALA A 215 12.64 -25.72 -14.85
N TYR A 216 12.06 -24.80 -14.10
CA TYR A 216 11.54 -25.06 -12.75
C TYR A 216 10.03 -25.33 -12.76
N ALA A 217 9.36 -25.17 -13.89
CA ALA A 217 7.97 -25.56 -14.09
C ALA A 217 7.68 -25.92 -15.55
N GLU A 218 6.63 -26.69 -15.75
CA GLU A 218 6.16 -27.11 -17.08
C GLU A 218 4.66 -26.85 -17.19
N VAL A 219 4.26 -26.06 -18.19
CA VAL A 219 2.86 -25.91 -18.58
C VAL A 219 2.53 -27.05 -19.56
N PRO A 220 1.56 -27.93 -19.27
CA PRO A 220 1.22 -29.00 -20.18
C PRO A 220 0.60 -28.43 -21.48
N PRO A 221 0.66 -29.18 -22.60
CA PRO A 221 -0.09 -28.84 -23.81
C PRO A 221 -1.56 -28.55 -23.50
N GLY A 222 -2.12 -27.52 -24.15
CA GLY A 222 -3.46 -26.99 -23.90
C GLY A 222 -3.59 -26.08 -22.68
N GLY A 223 -2.55 -26.00 -21.83
CA GLY A 223 -2.52 -25.11 -20.66
C GLY A 223 -2.63 -23.63 -21.04
N ALA A 224 -3.44 -22.88 -20.30
CA ALA A 224 -3.64 -21.45 -20.54
C ALA A 224 -2.64 -20.60 -19.74
N VAL A 225 -1.99 -19.65 -20.38
CA VAL A 225 -1.06 -18.69 -19.75
C VAL A 225 -1.44 -17.26 -20.13
N GLU A 226 -1.06 -16.30 -19.29
CA GLU A 226 -1.13 -14.87 -19.61
C GLU A 226 0.27 -14.37 -19.94
N VAL A 227 0.46 -13.71 -21.08
CA VAL A 227 1.69 -12.95 -21.35
C VAL A 227 1.69 -11.68 -20.50
N VAL A 228 2.73 -11.51 -19.70
CA VAL A 228 2.86 -10.42 -18.72
C VAL A 228 3.78 -9.33 -19.25
N ALA A 229 4.88 -9.73 -19.89
CA ALA A 229 5.84 -8.84 -20.52
C ALA A 229 6.64 -9.59 -21.61
N GLU A 230 7.35 -8.84 -22.44
CA GLU A 230 8.24 -9.37 -23.47
C GLU A 230 9.69 -8.97 -23.13
N SER A 231 10.66 -9.81 -23.51
CA SER A 231 12.08 -9.47 -23.34
C SER A 231 12.43 -8.27 -24.22
N GLY A 232 13.25 -7.36 -23.69
CA GLY A 232 13.62 -6.12 -24.39
C GLY A 232 12.50 -5.09 -24.46
N SER A 233 11.39 -5.28 -23.74
CA SER A 233 10.42 -4.22 -23.53
C SER A 233 11.02 -3.07 -22.73
N ASN A 234 10.28 -1.96 -22.57
CA ASN A 234 10.74 -0.80 -21.80
C ASN A 234 11.14 -1.11 -20.35
N VAL A 235 10.68 -2.23 -19.77
CA VAL A 235 10.94 -2.57 -18.36
C VAL A 235 11.58 -3.94 -18.15
N MET A 236 11.84 -4.70 -19.22
CA MET A 236 12.44 -6.04 -19.15
C MET A 236 13.73 -6.10 -19.97
N PRO A 237 14.75 -6.86 -19.52
CA PRO A 237 16.01 -6.95 -20.24
C PRO A 237 15.85 -7.69 -21.57
N PRO A 238 16.66 -7.36 -22.60
CA PRO A 238 16.74 -8.19 -23.79
C PRO A 238 17.34 -9.56 -23.45
N ALA A 239 16.96 -10.59 -24.19
CA ALA A 239 17.54 -11.92 -24.03
C ALA A 239 18.98 -11.94 -24.58
N ALA A 240 19.89 -12.63 -23.87
CA ALA A 240 21.30 -12.70 -24.25
C ALA A 240 21.54 -13.48 -25.56
N ASP A 241 20.61 -14.37 -25.93
CA ASP A 241 20.63 -15.14 -27.17
C ASP A 241 20.10 -14.37 -28.39
N GLY A 242 19.63 -13.13 -28.20
CA GLY A 242 19.05 -12.29 -29.23
C GLY A 242 17.67 -12.74 -29.74
N GLN A 243 17.09 -13.81 -29.17
CA GLN A 243 15.76 -14.28 -29.53
C GLN A 243 14.68 -13.53 -28.74
N PRO A 244 13.45 -13.38 -29.27
CA PRO A 244 12.35 -12.82 -28.50
C PRO A 244 11.82 -13.85 -27.50
N TRP A 245 11.72 -13.46 -26.23
CA TRP A 245 11.13 -14.26 -25.16
C TRP A 245 9.92 -13.56 -24.55
N SER A 246 8.96 -14.35 -24.09
CA SER A 246 7.77 -13.86 -23.39
C SER A 246 7.81 -14.32 -21.94
N TYR A 247 7.59 -13.39 -21.02
CA TYR A 247 7.40 -13.68 -19.61
C TYR A 247 5.92 -13.97 -19.37
N VAL A 248 5.60 -15.19 -18.96
CA VAL A 248 4.22 -15.66 -18.85
C VAL A 248 3.86 -16.01 -17.41
N PHE A 249 2.58 -15.88 -17.08
CA PHE A 249 1.99 -16.36 -15.84
C PHE A 249 1.10 -17.58 -16.11
N TRP A 250 1.36 -18.68 -15.42
CA TRP A 250 0.49 -19.86 -15.40
C TRP A 250 -0.19 -19.96 -14.05
N GLY A 251 -1.53 -19.87 -14.03
CA GLY A 251 -2.32 -19.70 -12.80
C GLY A 251 -2.70 -20.99 -12.04
N GLN A 252 -2.15 -22.16 -12.38
CA GLN A 252 -2.50 -23.41 -11.69
C GLN A 252 -1.75 -23.58 -10.35
N GLY A 253 -2.40 -24.16 -9.34
CA GLY A 253 -1.82 -24.39 -8.02
C GLY A 253 -1.44 -23.09 -7.29
N GLU A 254 -0.14 -22.93 -6.96
CA GLU A 254 0.41 -21.70 -6.38
C GLU A 254 0.59 -20.57 -7.41
N GLY A 255 0.41 -20.88 -8.70
CA GLY A 255 0.81 -20.03 -9.80
C GLY A 255 2.33 -20.06 -10.00
N VAL A 256 2.79 -19.78 -11.20
CA VAL A 256 4.22 -19.68 -11.52
C VAL A 256 4.41 -18.68 -12.65
N TYR A 257 5.46 -17.88 -12.58
CA TYR A 257 5.89 -17.10 -13.73
C TYR A 257 7.15 -17.72 -14.34
N GLY A 258 7.37 -17.48 -15.63
CA GLY A 258 8.66 -17.78 -16.22
C GLY A 258 8.76 -17.35 -17.66
N TRP A 259 9.98 -17.45 -18.17
CA TRP A 259 10.30 -17.12 -19.54
C TRP A 259 10.16 -18.33 -20.44
N VAL A 260 9.63 -18.10 -21.64
CA VAL A 260 9.60 -19.05 -22.76
C VAL A 260 9.94 -18.31 -24.05
N PRO A 261 10.62 -18.96 -25.02
CA PRO A 261 10.80 -18.39 -26.34
C PRO A 261 9.44 -18.04 -26.95
N ARG A 262 9.31 -16.84 -27.52
CA ARG A 262 8.03 -16.35 -28.04
C ARG A 262 7.47 -17.24 -29.16
N ALA A 263 8.34 -17.91 -29.91
CA ALA A 263 7.97 -18.86 -30.95
C ALA A 263 7.20 -20.08 -30.41
N GLU A 264 7.35 -20.41 -29.12
CA GLU A 264 6.60 -21.49 -28.44
C GLU A 264 5.16 -21.06 -28.06
N LEU A 265 4.80 -19.78 -28.26
CA LEU A 265 3.48 -19.20 -27.93
C LEU A 265 2.69 -18.83 -29.20
N ASP A 266 2.26 -19.84 -29.95
CA ASP A 266 1.58 -19.71 -31.24
C ASP A 266 0.05 -19.64 -31.14
N VAL A 267 -0.58 -20.23 -30.11
CA VAL A 267 -2.04 -20.27 -30.00
C VAL A 267 -2.62 -19.08 -29.24
N ARG A 268 -3.44 -18.30 -29.95
CA ARG A 268 -4.20 -17.18 -29.40
C ARG A 268 -5.65 -17.59 -29.20
N PRO A 269 -6.09 -17.91 -27.96
CA PRO A 269 -7.45 -18.38 -27.68
C PRO A 269 -8.55 -17.37 -28.04
N TRP A 270 -8.20 -16.11 -28.32
CA TRP A 270 -9.13 -15.03 -28.63
C TRP A 270 -8.96 -14.48 -30.06
N ASP A 271 -8.45 -15.28 -31.00
CA ASP A 271 -8.24 -14.84 -32.39
C ASP A 271 -9.52 -14.31 -33.07
N GLY A 272 -10.70 -14.74 -32.58
CA GLY A 272 -12.00 -14.29 -33.06
C GLY A 272 -12.56 -13.04 -32.38
N ALA A 273 -11.96 -12.56 -31.28
CA ALA A 273 -12.53 -11.46 -30.51
C ALA A 273 -12.36 -10.10 -31.23
N ARG A 274 -13.41 -9.26 -31.23
CA ARG A 274 -13.43 -7.92 -31.82
C ARG A 274 -13.42 -6.84 -30.74
N PHE A 275 -12.53 -5.88 -30.92
CA PHE A 275 -12.35 -4.74 -30.03
C PHE A 275 -12.57 -3.46 -30.81
N THR A 276 -13.23 -2.49 -30.19
CA THR A 276 -13.29 -1.13 -30.71
C THR A 276 -12.26 -0.31 -29.96
N VAL A 277 -11.39 0.40 -30.69
CA VAL A 277 -10.32 1.20 -30.11
C VAL A 277 -10.28 2.61 -30.66
N ARG A 278 -9.66 3.51 -29.91
CA ARG A 278 -9.27 4.85 -30.36
C ARG A 278 -7.83 5.15 -29.97
N ARG A 279 -7.19 6.09 -30.66
CA ARG A 279 -5.87 6.60 -30.26
C ARG A 279 -5.91 7.18 -28.84
N VAL A 280 -4.87 6.96 -28.04
CA VAL A 280 -4.67 7.64 -26.74
C VAL A 280 -4.18 9.07 -26.95
N THR A 281 -4.53 10.00 -26.06
CA THR A 281 -4.01 11.37 -26.15
C THR A 281 -2.49 11.39 -25.96
N LEU A 282 -1.78 12.31 -26.59
CA LEU A 282 -0.34 12.51 -26.42
C LEU A 282 0.04 12.71 -24.95
N ARG A 283 -0.86 13.32 -24.16
CA ARG A 283 -0.70 13.49 -22.71
C ARG A 283 -0.55 12.15 -21.98
N GLU A 284 -1.38 11.19 -22.33
CA GLU A 284 -1.39 9.85 -21.74
C GLU A 284 -0.47 8.86 -22.47
N THR A 285 0.08 9.24 -23.63
CA THR A 285 0.97 8.40 -24.44
C THR A 285 2.41 8.42 -23.86
N PRO A 286 2.93 7.27 -23.42
CA PRO A 286 4.33 7.14 -23.00
C PRO A 286 5.30 7.41 -24.14
N GLY A 287 6.48 7.97 -23.83
CA GLY A 287 7.52 8.28 -24.81
C GLY A 287 7.26 9.55 -25.63
N ALA A 288 6.05 10.13 -25.58
CA ALA A 288 5.73 11.42 -26.18
C ALA A 288 6.25 12.61 -25.34
N VAL A 289 7.46 12.50 -24.77
CA VAL A 289 8.07 13.56 -23.96
C VAL A 289 8.58 14.66 -24.89
N GLN A 290 8.43 15.92 -24.47
CA GLN A 290 8.80 17.16 -25.22
C GLN A 290 7.72 17.76 -26.14
N VAL A 291 6.45 17.54 -25.82
CA VAL A 291 5.32 18.19 -26.50
C VAL A 291 4.93 19.47 -25.76
N SER A 292 4.72 20.57 -26.49
CA SER A 292 4.29 21.87 -25.94
C SER A 292 2.86 21.83 -25.39
N ALA A 293 2.49 22.84 -24.58
CA ALA A 293 1.13 22.95 -24.05
C ALA A 293 0.08 23.10 -25.16
N ASP A 294 0.42 23.83 -26.23
CA ASP A 294 -0.48 24.07 -27.37
C ASP A 294 -0.69 22.80 -28.20
N GLU A 295 0.37 22.00 -28.41
CA GLU A 295 0.25 20.70 -29.07
C GLU A 295 -0.60 19.72 -28.27
N LEU A 296 -0.46 19.69 -26.94
CA LEU A 296 -1.35 18.88 -26.09
C LEU A 296 -2.81 19.36 -26.20
N ALA A 297 -3.07 20.66 -26.26
CA ALA A 297 -4.43 21.18 -26.42
C ALA A 297 -5.02 20.84 -27.80
N ALA A 298 -4.23 20.96 -28.86
CA ALA A 298 -4.61 20.56 -30.20
C ALA A 298 -4.90 19.06 -30.29
N ASP A 299 -4.09 18.23 -29.62
CA ASP A 299 -4.28 16.79 -29.56
C ASP A 299 -5.60 16.36 -28.87
N GLU A 300 -5.98 17.05 -27.79
CA GLU A 300 -7.24 16.81 -27.08
C GLU A 300 -8.46 17.15 -27.94
N LEU A 301 -8.33 18.10 -28.88
CA LEU A 301 -9.38 18.51 -29.82
C LEU A 301 -9.40 17.66 -31.11
N ALA A 302 -8.32 16.92 -31.39
CA ALA A 302 -8.22 16.14 -32.62
C ALA A 302 -9.27 15.03 -32.67
N ALA A 303 -9.85 14.81 -33.85
CA ALA A 303 -10.75 13.69 -34.07
C ALA A 303 -10.02 12.35 -33.78
N ARG A 304 -10.59 11.50 -32.93
CA ARG A 304 -10.06 10.20 -32.52
C ARG A 304 -11.04 9.10 -32.95
N PRO A 305 -11.10 8.74 -34.24
CA PRO A 305 -12.12 7.84 -34.76
C PRO A 305 -12.05 6.47 -34.10
N LEU A 306 -13.21 5.85 -33.86
CA LEU A 306 -13.29 4.48 -33.38
C LEU A 306 -12.97 3.51 -34.53
N VAL A 307 -12.10 2.54 -34.28
CA VAL A 307 -11.65 1.56 -35.26
C VAL A 307 -11.83 0.16 -34.68
N GLU A 308 -12.40 -0.75 -35.45
CA GLU A 308 -12.49 -2.15 -35.05
C GLU A 308 -11.15 -2.86 -35.31
N VAL A 309 -10.68 -3.59 -34.31
CA VAL A 309 -9.41 -4.30 -34.29
C VAL A 309 -9.64 -5.72 -33.78
N ALA A 310 -9.00 -6.71 -34.42
CA ALA A 310 -9.04 -8.08 -33.92
C ALA A 310 -8.17 -8.19 -32.65
N GLY A 311 -8.60 -8.99 -31.67
CA GLY A 311 -7.89 -9.14 -30.40
C GLY A 311 -6.45 -9.59 -30.54
N ARG A 312 -6.15 -10.38 -31.58
CA ARG A 312 -4.79 -10.79 -31.94
C ARG A 312 -3.89 -9.61 -32.31
N ASP A 313 -4.45 -8.53 -32.83
CA ASP A 313 -3.67 -7.37 -33.22
C ASP A 313 -3.36 -6.45 -32.02
N LEU A 314 -3.80 -6.80 -30.82
CA LEU A 314 -3.60 -6.04 -29.58
C LEU A 314 -2.71 -6.81 -28.60
N ALA A 315 -1.95 -6.06 -27.80
CA ALA A 315 -1.19 -6.60 -26.67
C ALA A 315 -1.37 -5.72 -25.43
N LEU A 316 -1.64 -6.34 -24.27
CA LEU A 316 -1.45 -5.66 -22.98
C LEU A 316 0.05 -5.74 -22.68
N ALA A 317 0.76 -4.65 -22.92
CA ALA A 317 2.22 -4.63 -22.92
C ALA A 317 2.76 -3.42 -22.15
N THR A 318 3.98 -3.53 -21.66
CA THR A 318 4.58 -2.54 -20.73
C THR A 318 4.92 -1.20 -21.39
N GLU A 319 4.90 -1.14 -22.72
CA GLU A 319 5.10 0.07 -23.52
C GLU A 319 3.99 1.11 -23.30
N VAL A 320 2.84 0.68 -22.77
CA VAL A 320 1.78 1.63 -22.36
C VAL A 320 2.10 2.34 -21.04
N LEU A 321 3.17 1.95 -20.34
CA LEU A 321 3.59 2.59 -19.10
C LEU A 321 4.65 3.66 -19.37
N GLY A 322 4.53 4.80 -18.68
CA GLY A 322 5.55 5.84 -18.60
C GLY A 322 6.76 5.43 -17.77
N VAL A 323 7.31 4.23 -17.98
CA VAL A 323 8.50 3.72 -17.29
C VAL A 323 9.41 3.08 -18.31
N ARG A 324 10.68 3.46 -18.30
CA ARG A 324 11.67 2.93 -19.24
C ARG A 324 13.03 2.75 -18.59
N VAL A 325 13.59 1.57 -18.75
CA VAL A 325 14.97 1.24 -18.39
C VAL A 325 15.85 1.56 -19.59
N LEU A 326 16.79 2.50 -19.43
CA LEU A 326 17.73 2.86 -20.50
C LEU A 326 18.91 1.89 -20.57
N ASP A 327 19.35 1.47 -19.39
CA ASP A 327 20.45 0.54 -19.16
C ASP A 327 20.30 -0.05 -17.75
N ARG A 328 21.17 -0.99 -17.37
CA ARG A 328 21.10 -1.67 -16.06
C ARG A 328 21.12 -0.74 -14.85
N ARG A 329 21.53 0.52 -14.98
CA ARG A 329 21.60 1.47 -13.87
C ARG A 329 20.65 2.65 -14.01
N THR A 330 20.02 2.83 -15.17
CA THR A 330 19.24 4.04 -15.44
C THR A 330 17.79 3.71 -15.73
N ILE A 331 16.88 4.25 -14.91
CA ILE A 331 15.43 4.14 -15.10
C ILE A 331 14.79 5.52 -15.17
N VAL A 332 13.87 5.69 -16.12
CA VAL A 332 13.13 6.92 -16.38
C VAL A 332 11.66 6.70 -16.07
N PHE A 333 11.08 7.65 -15.35
CA PHE A 333 9.64 7.75 -15.09
C PHE A 333 9.06 8.98 -15.76
N GLU A 334 7.96 8.81 -16.46
CA GLU A 334 7.18 9.85 -17.11
C GLU A 334 5.80 9.95 -16.47
N ASN A 335 5.46 11.14 -15.97
CA ASN A 335 4.16 11.44 -15.39
C ASN A 335 3.24 12.15 -16.38
N ALA A 336 1.94 11.91 -16.27
CA ALA A 336 0.93 12.56 -17.10
C ALA A 336 0.79 14.07 -16.80
N TYR A 337 1.22 14.49 -15.60
CA TYR A 337 1.13 15.87 -15.10
C TYR A 337 2.41 16.27 -14.36
N PRO A 338 2.71 17.57 -14.22
CA PRO A 338 3.80 18.05 -13.36
C PRO A 338 3.67 17.48 -11.94
N THR A 339 4.67 16.71 -11.50
CA THR A 339 4.63 15.96 -10.25
C THR A 339 5.89 16.27 -9.43
N PRO A 340 6.06 17.51 -8.90
CA PRO A 340 7.26 17.89 -8.13
C PRO A 340 7.51 16.99 -6.91
N TYR A 341 6.45 16.37 -6.38
CA TYR A 341 6.50 15.43 -5.26
C TYR A 341 6.77 13.98 -5.68
N PHE A 342 7.14 13.70 -6.94
CA PHE A 342 7.46 12.34 -7.40
C PHE A 342 8.55 11.64 -6.57
N PRO A 343 9.59 12.32 -6.04
CA PRO A 343 10.56 11.67 -5.14
C PRO A 343 9.93 11.07 -3.87
N HIS A 344 8.83 11.64 -3.37
CA HIS A 344 8.07 11.06 -2.26
C HIS A 344 7.31 9.80 -2.67
N LEU A 345 6.84 9.73 -3.93
CA LEU A 345 6.23 8.52 -4.50
C LEU A 345 7.30 7.44 -4.73
N ALA A 346 8.50 7.82 -5.19
CA ALA A 346 9.65 6.92 -5.37
C ALA A 346 10.15 6.29 -4.05
N ALA A 347 9.87 6.92 -2.90
CA ALA A 347 10.16 6.38 -1.58
C ALA A 347 9.08 5.41 -1.04
N ASN A 348 7.95 5.30 -1.73
CA ASN A 348 6.83 4.44 -1.34
C ASN A 348 7.14 2.95 -1.63
N ARG A 349 6.58 2.05 -0.81
CA ARG A 349 6.67 0.58 -0.98
C ARG A 349 6.33 0.09 -2.39
N ALA A 350 5.42 0.77 -3.11
CA ALA A 350 5.04 0.40 -4.47
C ALA A 350 6.23 0.42 -5.46
N LEU A 351 7.26 1.24 -5.20
CA LEU A 351 8.43 1.37 -6.07
C LEU A 351 9.70 0.74 -5.48
N ARG A 352 9.58 -0.02 -4.38
CA ARG A 352 10.68 -0.84 -3.85
C ARG A 352 10.85 -2.08 -4.73
N PRO A 353 12.04 -2.31 -5.33
CA PRO A 353 12.24 -3.40 -6.29
C PRO A 353 11.84 -4.76 -5.72
N THR A 354 11.49 -5.68 -6.62
CA THR A 354 11.14 -7.07 -6.29
C THR A 354 12.05 -8.02 -7.07
N PRO A 355 12.59 -9.08 -6.43
CA PRO A 355 13.47 -10.05 -7.07
C PRO A 355 12.70 -10.93 -8.08
N ILE A 356 12.91 -10.73 -9.37
CA ILE A 356 12.27 -11.49 -10.45
C ILE A 356 12.44 -13.01 -10.24
N GLU A 357 13.64 -13.46 -9.89
CA GLU A 357 13.99 -14.87 -9.74
C GLU A 357 13.21 -15.56 -8.61
N ALA A 358 13.01 -14.88 -7.49
CA ALA A 358 12.32 -15.45 -6.34
C ALA A 358 10.81 -15.53 -6.62
N VAL A 359 10.25 -14.44 -7.17
CA VAL A 359 8.83 -14.39 -7.53
C VAL A 359 8.51 -15.41 -8.61
N SER A 360 9.35 -15.56 -9.63
CA SER A 360 9.06 -16.44 -10.76
C SER A 360 8.84 -17.88 -10.32
N ARG A 361 9.72 -18.38 -9.44
CA ARG A 361 9.72 -19.76 -8.98
C ARG A 361 8.59 -20.06 -7.98
N ARG A 362 8.20 -19.08 -7.16
CA ARG A 362 7.21 -19.27 -6.07
C ARG A 362 6.34 -18.03 -5.83
N PRO A 363 5.48 -17.60 -6.76
CA PRO A 363 4.78 -16.30 -6.72
C PRO A 363 4.01 -16.01 -5.43
N ARG A 364 3.48 -17.04 -4.76
CA ARG A 364 2.72 -16.91 -3.50
C ARG A 364 3.55 -17.16 -2.24
N ARG A 365 4.71 -17.80 -2.34
CA ARG A 365 5.53 -18.22 -1.19
C ARG A 365 6.95 -17.69 -1.20
N TRP A 366 7.31 -16.89 -2.20
CA TRP A 366 8.65 -16.31 -2.32
C TRP A 366 8.97 -15.42 -1.13
N ALA A 367 7.98 -14.73 -0.53
CA ALA A 367 8.18 -13.84 0.62
C ALA A 367 8.26 -14.57 1.98
N THR A 368 8.43 -15.90 1.99
CA THR A 368 8.66 -16.68 3.22
C THR A 368 10.14 -16.68 3.61
N PRO A 369 10.49 -16.91 4.91
CA PRO A 369 11.89 -16.91 5.35
C PRO A 369 12.82 -17.83 4.53
N ALA A 370 12.32 -18.96 4.05
CA ALA A 370 13.11 -19.92 3.29
C ALA A 370 13.42 -19.48 1.83
N HIS A 371 12.72 -18.48 1.30
CA HIS A 371 12.71 -18.17 -0.13
C HIS A 371 12.88 -16.70 -0.46
N ILE A 372 12.72 -15.82 0.53
CA ILE A 372 12.74 -14.38 0.32
C ILE A 372 14.13 -13.89 -0.04
N VAL A 373 14.16 -13.00 -1.02
CA VAL A 373 15.37 -12.29 -1.43
C VAL A 373 15.11 -10.81 -1.19
N THR A 374 15.86 -10.24 -0.27
CA THR A 374 15.75 -8.86 0.23
C THR A 374 16.86 -7.97 -0.33
N SER A 375 16.63 -6.65 -0.38
CA SER A 375 17.60 -5.63 -0.83
C SER A 375 17.92 -4.57 0.24
N GLY A 376 17.20 -4.60 1.36
CA GLY A 376 17.29 -3.65 2.46
C GLY A 376 18.36 -3.98 3.49
N PRO A 377 18.45 -3.14 4.53
CA PRO A 377 19.42 -3.30 5.63
C PRO A 377 19.20 -4.56 6.46
N MET A 378 18.00 -5.14 6.43
CA MET A 378 17.64 -6.34 7.18
C MET A 378 17.17 -7.46 6.24
N HIS A 379 17.27 -8.70 6.70
CA HIS A 379 16.84 -9.92 6.02
C HIS A 379 15.95 -10.73 6.95
N LEU A 380 14.88 -11.32 6.42
CA LEU A 380 13.94 -12.12 7.19
C LEU A 380 14.58 -13.45 7.62
N SER A 381 14.63 -13.72 8.91
CA SER A 381 15.14 -14.99 9.44
C SER A 381 14.03 -15.89 9.99
N VAL A 382 13.00 -15.32 10.61
CA VAL A 382 11.89 -16.06 11.21
C VAL A 382 10.58 -15.34 10.91
N TRP A 383 9.56 -16.12 10.58
CA TRP A 383 8.17 -15.67 10.60
C TRP A 383 7.33 -16.79 11.21
N GLU A 384 6.98 -16.60 12.48
CA GLU A 384 6.10 -17.47 13.25
C GLU A 384 4.75 -16.76 13.37
N GLU A 385 3.76 -17.22 12.60
CA GLU A 385 2.43 -16.61 12.54
C GLU A 385 1.83 -16.44 13.95
N ARG A 386 1.33 -15.23 14.25
CA ARG A 386 0.74 -14.84 15.53
C ARG A 386 1.68 -14.89 16.73
N ASP A 387 2.99 -15.00 16.49
CA ASP A 387 4.02 -14.84 17.53
C ASP A 387 4.98 -13.70 17.17
N ARG A 388 5.85 -13.91 16.18
CA ARG A 388 6.89 -12.94 15.84
C ARG A 388 7.42 -13.02 14.41
N VAL A 389 7.93 -11.88 13.96
CA VAL A 389 8.82 -11.76 12.80
C VAL A 389 10.20 -11.36 13.31
N GLU A 390 11.24 -12.09 12.91
CA GLU A 390 12.63 -11.74 13.19
C GLU A 390 13.36 -11.38 11.91
N LEU A 391 14.06 -10.25 11.95
CA LEU A 391 14.95 -9.79 10.90
C LEU A 391 16.38 -9.73 11.44
N VAL A 392 17.34 -10.17 10.65
CA VAL A 392 18.78 -10.06 10.94
C VAL A 392 19.44 -9.09 9.98
N ARG A 393 20.58 -8.51 10.35
CA ARG A 393 21.36 -7.65 9.46
C ARG A 393 21.59 -8.33 8.11
N SER A 394 21.31 -7.62 7.03
CA SER A 394 21.57 -8.10 5.68
C SER A 394 23.07 -8.11 5.38
N PRO A 395 23.63 -9.24 4.90
CA PRO A 395 25.07 -9.33 4.61
C PRO A 395 25.49 -8.60 3.33
N THR A 396 24.54 -8.25 2.46
CA THR A 396 24.80 -7.67 1.13
C THR A 396 24.31 -6.23 0.99
N TYR A 397 23.81 -5.62 2.07
CA TYR A 397 23.28 -4.26 2.00
C TYR A 397 24.38 -3.28 1.54
N TRP A 398 24.02 -2.38 0.63
CA TRP A 398 24.99 -1.49 -0.03
C TRP A 398 25.66 -0.49 0.94
N ASN A 399 25.00 -0.17 2.06
CA ASN A 399 25.49 0.77 3.06
C ASN A 399 25.57 0.14 4.47
N PRO A 400 26.44 -0.85 4.69
CA PRO A 400 26.47 -1.60 5.95
C PRO A 400 26.94 -0.76 7.14
N GLY A 401 27.70 0.32 6.90
CA GLY A 401 28.26 1.20 7.93
C GLY A 401 27.20 2.01 8.70
N GLU A 402 26.06 2.32 8.06
CA GLU A 402 24.94 3.02 8.69
C GLU A 402 24.05 2.09 9.51
N VAL A 403 24.08 0.78 9.24
CA VAL A 403 23.25 -0.19 9.96
C VAL A 403 23.87 -0.47 11.33
N LYS A 404 23.23 -0.02 12.41
CA LYS A 404 23.73 -0.28 13.79
C LYS A 404 23.13 -1.54 14.43
N LEU A 405 21.92 -1.93 14.02
CA LEU A 405 21.23 -3.13 14.51
C LEU A 405 21.79 -4.42 13.88
N ASP A 406 21.92 -5.46 14.68
CA ASP A 406 22.22 -6.83 14.23
C ASP A 406 20.96 -7.68 14.10
N LYS A 407 19.95 -7.39 14.94
CA LYS A 407 18.67 -8.10 14.96
C LYS A 407 17.52 -7.15 15.24
N LEU A 408 16.35 -7.46 14.67
CA LEU A 408 15.08 -6.82 14.97
C LEU A 408 14.01 -7.90 15.14
N THR A 409 13.28 -7.86 16.25
CA THR A 409 12.16 -8.78 16.53
C THR A 409 10.88 -7.97 16.66
N ALA A 410 9.88 -8.33 15.86
CA ALA A 410 8.57 -7.72 15.82
C ALA A 410 7.53 -8.72 16.36
N TYR A 411 6.99 -8.48 17.55
CA TYR A 411 5.97 -9.34 18.15
C TYR A 411 4.57 -9.01 17.62
N SER A 412 3.83 -10.02 17.19
CA SER A 412 2.46 -9.92 16.70
C SER A 412 1.49 -9.78 17.88
N LEU A 413 1.25 -8.54 18.32
CA LEU A 413 0.37 -8.23 19.45
C LEU A 413 -0.72 -7.24 19.04
N ASP A 414 -1.95 -7.72 18.92
CA ASP A 414 -3.10 -6.93 18.42
C ASP A 414 -3.75 -6.08 19.53
N ASP A 415 -3.66 -6.52 20.78
CA ASP A 415 -4.26 -5.84 21.92
C ASP A 415 -3.33 -4.75 22.50
N ALA A 416 -3.86 -3.53 22.58
CA ALA A 416 -3.08 -2.36 23.02
C ALA A 416 -2.65 -2.44 24.49
N ALA A 417 -3.44 -3.08 25.37
CA ALA A 417 -3.08 -3.24 26.77
C ALA A 417 -2.01 -4.33 26.94
N ALA A 418 -2.12 -5.44 26.22
CA ALA A 418 -1.12 -6.49 26.17
C ALA A 418 0.23 -5.97 25.65
N ALA A 419 0.22 -5.17 24.58
CA ALA A 419 1.43 -4.54 24.04
C ALA A 419 2.08 -3.58 25.06
N ALA A 420 1.29 -2.73 25.72
CA ALA A 420 1.79 -1.85 26.77
C ALA A 420 2.37 -2.64 27.96
N ASN A 421 1.69 -3.67 28.44
CA ASN A 421 2.19 -4.52 29.53
C ASN A 421 3.47 -5.28 29.15
N THR A 422 3.58 -5.72 27.90
CA THR A 422 4.80 -6.38 27.37
C THR A 422 6.00 -5.43 27.35
N TYR A 423 5.76 -4.16 27.02
CA TYR A 423 6.76 -3.10 27.13
C TYR A 423 7.18 -2.86 28.59
N TYR A 424 6.25 -2.69 29.52
CA TYR A 424 6.57 -2.49 30.94
C TYR A 424 7.27 -3.70 31.58
N ALA A 425 7.01 -4.91 31.10
CA ALA A 425 7.70 -6.12 31.53
C ALA A 425 9.13 -6.24 30.94
N GLY A 426 9.57 -5.29 30.11
CA GLY A 426 10.88 -5.28 29.48
C GLY A 426 11.08 -6.32 28.38
N ARG A 427 9.98 -6.82 27.79
CA ARG A 427 10.02 -7.77 26.67
C ARG A 427 9.99 -7.09 25.30
N CYS A 428 9.38 -5.91 25.20
CA CYS A 428 9.50 -5.00 24.05
C CYS A 428 10.32 -3.77 24.46
N ASP A 429 11.23 -3.32 23.59
CA ASP A 429 11.97 -2.06 23.72
C ASP A 429 11.15 -0.86 23.20
N ALA A 430 10.14 -1.12 22.37
CA ALA A 430 9.22 -0.11 21.88
C ALA A 430 7.82 -0.69 21.58
N VAL A 431 6.80 0.16 21.70
CA VAL A 431 5.46 -0.13 21.18
C VAL A 431 5.22 0.78 19.98
N ALA A 432 5.23 0.22 18.78
CA ALA A 432 5.05 0.98 17.55
C ALA A 432 3.54 1.20 17.30
N THR A 433 2.88 1.99 18.14
CA THR A 433 1.42 2.08 18.17
C THR A 433 0.83 3.43 17.81
N ASN A 434 -0.29 3.43 17.08
CA ASN A 434 -1.19 4.58 16.93
C ASN A 434 -2.40 4.53 17.88
N GLN A 435 -2.50 3.52 18.75
CA GLN A 435 -3.57 3.25 19.71
C GLN A 435 -2.98 2.75 21.04
N LEU A 436 -2.95 3.60 22.06
CA LEU A 436 -2.72 3.18 23.44
C LEU A 436 -4.06 3.11 24.17
N PRO A 437 -4.22 2.26 25.20
CA PRO A 437 -5.42 2.26 26.01
C PRO A 437 -5.67 3.65 26.58
N GLY A 438 -6.87 4.22 26.35
CA GLY A 438 -7.22 5.55 26.82
C GLY A 438 -7.05 5.72 28.34
N SER A 439 -7.22 4.63 29.09
CA SER A 439 -6.99 4.59 30.54
C SER A 439 -5.54 4.82 30.96
N TYR A 440 -4.56 4.55 30.08
CA TYR A 440 -3.13 4.71 30.38
C TYR A 440 -2.64 6.13 30.09
N LEU A 441 -3.31 6.84 29.17
CA LEU A 441 -2.86 8.13 28.65
C LEU A 441 -2.77 9.25 29.71
N PRO A 442 -3.73 9.43 30.64
CA PRO A 442 -3.60 10.43 31.70
C PRO A 442 -2.37 10.21 32.59
N ALA A 443 -2.07 8.96 32.94
CA ALA A 443 -0.90 8.60 33.72
C ALA A 443 0.41 8.82 32.94
N LEU A 444 0.44 8.41 31.66
CA LEU A 444 1.58 8.60 30.76
C LEU A 444 1.92 10.09 30.54
N ARG A 445 0.90 10.95 30.45
CA ARG A 445 1.04 12.41 30.31
C ARG A 445 1.34 13.16 31.61
N GLY A 446 1.33 12.46 32.74
CA GLY A 446 1.56 13.07 34.05
C GLY A 446 0.35 13.78 34.65
N GLU A 447 -0.85 13.68 34.05
CA GLU A 447 -2.09 14.29 34.55
C GLU A 447 -2.48 13.74 35.94
N GLN A 448 -2.11 12.49 36.23
CA GLN A 448 -2.38 11.81 37.50
C GLN A 448 -1.17 11.80 38.46
N ARG A 449 -0.02 12.35 38.06
CA ARG A 449 1.27 12.20 38.77
C ARG A 449 1.92 13.52 39.15
N GLY A 450 1.12 14.49 39.59
CA GLY A 450 1.62 15.82 39.93
C GLY A 450 2.30 16.54 38.75
N GLY A 451 1.86 16.26 37.51
CA GLY A 451 2.38 16.88 36.28
C GLY A 451 3.60 16.19 35.65
N ARG A 452 4.06 15.04 36.16
CA ARG A 452 5.27 14.37 35.68
C ARG A 452 4.95 13.29 34.63
N ALA A 453 5.19 13.60 33.36
CA ALA A 453 5.02 12.66 32.25
C ALA A 453 6.15 11.60 32.20
N TYR A 454 5.86 10.47 31.56
CA TYR A 454 6.85 9.45 31.23
C TYR A 454 7.79 9.96 30.13
N LEU A 455 9.11 9.76 30.30
CA LEU A 455 10.12 10.31 29.38
C LEU A 455 10.18 9.60 28.03
N ASP A 456 9.85 8.30 28.02
CA ASP A 456 9.78 7.41 26.87
C ASP A 456 8.40 7.44 26.17
N PHE A 457 7.47 8.24 26.69
CA PHE A 457 6.18 8.46 26.06
C PHE A 457 6.24 9.66 25.11
N HIS A 458 6.12 9.38 23.81
CA HIS A 458 6.13 10.40 22.77
C HIS A 458 4.83 10.41 21.98
N VAL A 459 4.20 11.57 21.89
CA VAL A 459 3.04 11.81 21.02
C VAL A 459 3.45 12.78 19.92
N ARG A 460 3.21 12.39 18.68
CA ARG A 460 3.39 13.24 17.49
C ARG A 460 2.14 13.14 16.61
N PRO A 461 1.63 14.26 16.08
CA PRO A 461 0.63 14.19 15.03
C PRO A 461 1.24 13.49 13.79
N PHE A 462 0.43 12.72 13.08
CA PHE A 462 0.81 12.10 11.82
C PHE A 462 -0.28 12.34 10.78
N LEU A 463 0.09 12.32 9.49
CA LEU A 463 -0.79 12.67 8.36
C LEU A 463 -1.79 11.55 8.08
N SER A 464 -2.82 11.41 8.93
CA SER A 464 -3.88 10.42 8.81
C SER A 464 -5.22 10.95 9.29
N THR A 465 -6.31 10.41 8.74
CA THR A 465 -7.70 10.69 9.15
C THR A 465 -8.40 9.37 9.46
N TYR A 466 -9.06 9.30 10.61
CA TYR A 466 -9.96 8.19 10.94
C TYR A 466 -11.37 8.49 10.42
N PHE A 467 -11.98 7.58 9.67
CA PHE A 467 -13.31 7.79 9.05
C PHE A 467 -14.13 6.49 8.94
N VAL A 468 -15.44 6.65 8.74
CA VAL A 468 -16.36 5.55 8.46
C VAL A 468 -16.58 5.45 6.96
N LEU A 469 -16.28 4.29 6.38
CA LEU A 469 -16.60 3.96 5.00
C LEU A 469 -18.08 3.59 4.86
N LEU A 470 -18.81 4.26 3.96
CA LEU A 470 -20.21 3.97 3.68
C LEU A 470 -20.32 3.31 2.30
N ASN A 471 -20.83 2.07 2.25
CA ASN A 471 -21.14 1.39 0.99
C ASN A 471 -22.31 2.10 0.29
N THR A 472 -22.04 2.79 -0.82
CA THR A 472 -23.03 3.59 -1.55
C THR A 472 -24.03 2.78 -2.35
N ASP A 473 -23.71 1.53 -2.69
CA ASP A 473 -24.64 0.63 -3.39
C ASP A 473 -25.76 0.16 -2.48
N LYS A 474 -25.45 0.01 -1.19
CA LYS A 474 -26.41 -0.34 -0.13
C LYS A 474 -27.08 0.90 0.47
N LEU A 475 -26.33 1.98 0.71
CA LEU A 475 -26.83 3.25 1.25
C LEU A 475 -26.94 4.31 0.14
N ARG A 476 -27.78 4.06 -0.86
CA ARG A 476 -27.93 4.93 -2.05
C ARG A 476 -28.45 6.32 -1.73
N ASN A 477 -29.29 6.46 -0.71
CA ASN A 477 -29.89 7.73 -0.34
C ASN A 477 -28.83 8.69 0.24
N ARG A 478 -28.44 9.70 -0.55
CA ARG A 478 -27.47 10.74 -0.15
C ARG A 478 -27.90 11.50 1.12
N HIS A 479 -29.20 11.68 1.35
CA HIS A 479 -29.71 12.41 2.52
C HIS A 479 -29.53 11.58 3.79
N LEU A 480 -29.68 10.25 3.71
CA LEU A 480 -29.37 9.35 4.82
C LEU A 480 -27.87 9.38 5.16
N ARG A 481 -26.98 9.31 4.16
CA ARG A 481 -25.53 9.43 4.39
C ARG A 481 -25.16 10.77 5.04
N ARG A 482 -25.80 11.87 4.62
CA ARG A 482 -25.62 13.19 5.22
C ARG A 482 -26.14 13.24 6.66
N ALA A 483 -27.30 12.66 6.94
CA ALA A 483 -27.85 12.59 8.29
C ALA A 483 -26.94 11.80 9.24
N LEU A 484 -26.38 10.67 8.80
CA LEU A 484 -25.40 9.90 9.57
C LEU A 484 -24.15 10.72 9.90
N ASN A 485 -23.67 11.52 8.95
CA ASN A 485 -22.50 12.38 9.16
C ASN A 485 -22.76 13.46 10.24
N PHE A 486 -23.95 14.06 10.24
CA PHE A 486 -24.35 15.06 11.25
C PHE A 486 -24.70 14.47 12.62
N ALA A 487 -25.05 13.19 12.68
CA ALA A 487 -25.35 12.52 13.95
C ALA A 487 -24.10 12.31 14.84
N ILE A 488 -22.89 12.45 14.29
CA ILE A 488 -21.62 12.20 14.99
C ILE A 488 -21.02 13.53 15.47
N ASP A 489 -21.09 13.80 16.77
CA ASP A 489 -20.36 14.90 17.42
C ASP A 489 -18.89 14.52 17.60
N ARG A 490 -18.07 14.89 16.61
CA ARG A 490 -16.63 14.60 16.57
C ARG A 490 -15.83 15.33 17.65
N THR A 491 -16.35 16.42 18.18
CA THR A 491 -15.65 17.20 19.23
C THR A 491 -15.60 16.47 20.57
N ARG A 492 -16.45 15.46 20.75
CA ARG A 492 -16.47 14.61 21.93
C ARG A 492 -15.49 13.44 21.85
N ILE A 493 -15.13 12.97 20.66
CA ILE A 493 -14.28 11.77 20.49
C ILE A 493 -12.94 11.91 21.24
N PRO A 494 -12.18 13.03 21.11
CA PRO A 494 -10.90 13.18 21.81
C PRO A 494 -11.01 13.13 23.35
N ARG A 495 -12.20 13.41 23.90
CA ARG A 495 -12.44 13.35 25.36
C ARG A 495 -12.49 11.92 25.88
N PHE A 496 -12.74 10.94 25.01
CA PHE A 496 -12.80 9.52 25.37
C PHE A 496 -11.54 8.77 24.95
N THR A 497 -10.95 9.13 23.82
CA THR A 497 -9.72 8.48 23.33
C THR A 497 -8.49 8.95 24.08
N HIS A 498 -8.49 10.20 24.58
CA HIS A 498 -7.36 10.87 25.22
C HIS A 498 -6.09 10.92 24.35
N GLY A 499 -6.09 10.48 23.08
CA GLY A 499 -4.90 10.33 22.23
C GLY A 499 -4.34 11.64 21.67
N GLY A 500 -5.08 12.74 21.79
CA GLY A 500 -4.70 14.04 21.21
C GLY A 500 -5.19 14.21 19.78
N GLU A 501 -6.20 13.45 19.37
CA GLU A 501 -6.80 13.49 18.04
C GLU A 501 -7.52 14.83 17.78
N HIS A 502 -7.42 15.32 16.54
CA HIS A 502 -8.12 16.53 16.12
C HIS A 502 -9.44 16.18 15.42
N PRO A 503 -10.59 16.72 15.86
CA PRO A 503 -11.86 16.56 15.16
C PRO A 503 -11.78 17.14 13.73
N THR A 504 -12.17 16.35 12.73
CA THR A 504 -12.21 16.80 11.33
C THR A 504 -13.47 16.34 10.60
N ALA A 505 -13.96 17.17 9.68
CA ALA A 505 -15.03 16.83 8.75
C ALA A 505 -14.49 16.54 7.33
N GLN A 506 -13.17 16.53 7.17
CA GLN A 506 -12.48 16.35 5.90
C GLN A 506 -11.66 15.06 5.92
N VAL A 507 -11.44 14.50 4.73
CA VAL A 507 -10.61 13.30 4.55
C VAL A 507 -9.12 13.66 4.55
N THR A 508 -8.74 14.78 3.93
CA THR A 508 -7.34 15.24 3.88
C THR A 508 -6.90 15.83 5.22
N PRO A 509 -5.85 15.30 5.87
CA PRO A 509 -5.31 15.87 7.10
C PRO A 509 -4.71 17.27 6.85
N GLY A 510 -4.75 18.16 7.85
CA GLY A 510 -4.04 19.45 7.82
C GLY A 510 -4.92 20.70 7.75
N ALA A 511 -6.21 20.58 7.44
CA ALA A 511 -7.18 21.64 7.69
C ALA A 511 -7.98 21.30 8.94
N ALA A 512 -7.64 21.93 10.06
CA ALA A 512 -8.50 21.88 11.23
C ALA A 512 -9.85 22.52 10.86
N ILE A 513 -10.96 22.04 11.43
CA ILE A 513 -12.27 22.71 11.22
C ILE A 513 -12.19 24.21 11.54
N SER A 514 -11.31 24.59 12.48
CA SER A 514 -11.02 25.97 12.85
C SER A 514 -10.43 26.82 11.71
N THR A 515 -9.72 26.21 10.75
CA THR A 515 -9.05 26.92 9.64
C THR A 515 -9.88 26.96 8.34
N LEU A 516 -11.08 26.36 8.34
CA LEU A 516 -11.98 26.37 7.18
C LEU A 516 -12.61 27.76 6.99
N SER A 517 -12.66 28.22 5.74
CA SER A 517 -13.36 29.45 5.38
C SER A 517 -14.86 29.33 5.67
N ALA A 518 -15.57 30.47 5.73
CA ALA A 518 -17.03 30.47 5.91
C ALA A 518 -17.75 29.75 4.77
N ALA A 519 -17.23 29.84 3.54
CA ALA A 519 -17.76 29.13 2.37
C ALA A 519 -17.57 27.61 2.49
N ASP A 520 -16.39 27.15 2.91
CA ASP A 520 -16.11 25.72 3.10
C ASP A 520 -16.94 25.13 4.24
N ARG A 521 -17.13 25.88 5.33
CA ARG A 521 -18.01 25.49 6.44
C ARG A 521 -19.45 25.33 5.98
N ALA A 522 -19.97 26.27 5.18
CA ALA A 522 -21.32 26.18 4.62
C ALA A 522 -21.47 24.98 3.68
N LEU A 523 -20.46 24.71 2.84
CA LEU A 523 -20.43 23.56 1.93
C LEU A 523 -20.44 22.22 2.69
N CYS A 524 -19.70 22.16 3.80
CA CYS A 524 -19.63 21.00 4.70
C CYS A 524 -20.81 20.91 5.68
N GLY A 525 -21.71 21.89 5.71
CA GLY A 525 -22.82 21.94 6.68
C GLY A 525 -22.38 22.12 8.14
N LEU A 526 -21.21 22.75 8.35
CA LEU A 526 -20.68 23.11 9.66
C LEU A 526 -21.20 24.50 10.08
N PRO A 527 -21.40 24.75 11.38
CA PRO A 527 -21.74 26.07 11.87
C PRO A 527 -20.62 27.09 11.57
N PRO A 528 -20.95 28.40 11.46
CA PRO A 528 -19.96 29.46 11.29
C PRO A 528 -18.91 29.46 12.42
N ALA A 529 -17.71 29.97 12.15
CA ALA A 529 -16.65 30.03 13.14
C ALA A 529 -17.08 30.89 14.34
N PRO A 530 -16.84 30.45 15.59
CA PRO A 530 -17.08 31.29 16.75
C PRO A 530 -16.20 32.54 16.65
N THR A 531 -16.79 33.71 16.90
CA THR A 531 -16.17 35.02 16.65
C THR A 531 -15.22 35.50 17.75
N ALA A 532 -14.91 34.67 18.75
CA ALA A 532 -14.05 35.04 19.88
C ALA A 532 -12.93 34.01 20.11
N PRO A 533 -11.72 34.43 20.54
CA PRO A 533 -10.67 33.50 20.96
C PRO A 533 -11.15 32.68 22.17
N PRO A 534 -10.64 31.44 22.36
CA PRO A 534 -11.22 30.52 23.32
C PRO A 534 -10.91 30.96 24.75
N ALA A 535 -11.91 31.48 25.46
CA ALA A 535 -11.93 31.46 26.92
C ALA A 535 -12.46 30.10 27.40
N PRO A 536 -11.88 29.53 28.47
CA PRO A 536 -12.21 28.20 28.93
C PRO A 536 -13.55 28.25 29.67
N THR A 537 -14.58 27.56 29.16
CA THR A 537 -15.56 26.75 29.91
C THR A 537 -16.79 26.46 29.04
N ALA A 538 -17.41 25.33 29.34
CA ALA A 538 -18.44 24.63 28.59
C ALA A 538 -19.68 25.48 28.22
N PRO A 539 -20.38 25.11 27.13
CA PRO A 539 -21.83 25.17 27.08
C PRO A 539 -22.41 23.76 27.17
N GLY A 540 -23.36 23.62 28.10
CA GLY A 540 -24.05 22.38 28.42
C GLY A 540 -24.98 21.86 27.32
N ALA A 541 -25.55 20.69 27.62
CA ALA A 541 -26.58 20.04 26.82
C ALA A 541 -27.68 21.05 26.43
N GLY A 542 -27.88 21.31 25.13
CA GLY A 542 -29.03 22.11 24.70
C GLY A 542 -28.99 22.86 23.38
N GLN A 543 -27.90 22.89 22.61
CA GLN A 543 -27.87 23.63 21.34
C GLN A 543 -27.51 22.74 20.15
N ALA A 544 -28.43 21.84 19.81
CA ALA A 544 -28.56 21.35 18.45
C ALA A 544 -29.35 22.41 17.65
N CYS A 545 -28.74 22.96 16.59
CA CYS A 545 -29.34 23.98 15.76
C CYS A 545 -30.71 23.56 15.20
N GLN A 546 -31.68 24.43 15.44
CA GLN A 546 -33.03 24.42 14.90
C GLN A 546 -32.99 24.54 13.37
N LEU A 547 -33.63 23.59 12.67
CA LEU A 547 -34.22 23.88 11.36
C LEU A 547 -35.45 24.76 11.58
N GLY A 548 -35.64 25.73 10.68
CA GLY A 548 -36.54 26.87 10.84
C GLY A 548 -37.93 26.56 11.39
N ARG A 549 -38.39 27.46 12.26
CA ARG A 549 -39.74 27.52 12.82
C ARG A 549 -40.81 27.37 11.72
N ALA A 550 -41.41 26.19 11.63
CA ALA A 550 -42.82 26.07 11.26
C ALA A 550 -43.61 25.79 12.56
N ARG A 551 -44.69 26.55 12.74
CA ARG A 551 -45.44 26.72 13.99
C ARG A 551 -46.04 25.40 14.53
N ARG A 552 -46.14 25.37 15.88
CA ARG A 552 -46.95 24.53 16.78
C ARG A 552 -46.31 23.24 17.32
N GLY A 553 -46.14 23.23 18.65
CA GLY A 553 -46.43 22.11 19.54
C GLY A 553 -45.39 21.00 19.66
N HIS A 554 -45.00 20.68 20.90
CA HIS A 554 -44.11 19.60 21.34
C HIS A 554 -44.33 18.23 20.66
N ASP A 555 -43.26 17.41 20.51
CA ASP A 555 -43.08 16.16 21.28
C ASP A 555 -41.75 15.43 20.92
N HIS A 556 -41.18 14.67 21.85
CA HIS A 556 -39.91 13.91 21.78
C HIS A 556 -39.87 12.77 20.74
N GLY A 557 -40.81 12.71 19.80
CA GLY A 557 -40.94 11.64 18.80
C GLY A 557 -40.16 11.82 17.49
N ALA A 558 -39.59 13.00 17.22
CA ALA A 558 -39.10 13.36 15.87
C ALA A 558 -37.84 12.58 15.41
N GLY A 559 -36.96 12.15 16.32
CA GLY A 559 -35.78 11.35 15.99
C GLY A 559 -36.13 9.95 15.47
N ARG A 560 -37.22 9.36 15.97
CA ARG A 560 -37.74 8.06 15.49
C ARG A 560 -38.47 8.19 14.14
N ALA A 561 -39.06 9.35 13.84
CA ALA A 561 -39.84 9.57 12.61
C ALA A 561 -38.96 9.71 11.35
N VAL A 562 -37.76 10.32 11.47
CA VAL A 562 -36.81 10.46 10.34
C VAL A 562 -36.23 9.10 9.93
N LEU A 563 -35.95 8.23 10.91
CA LEU A 563 -35.54 6.84 10.65
C LEU A 563 -36.69 5.98 10.08
N ARG A 564 -37.94 6.15 10.56
CA ARG A 564 -39.12 5.43 10.01
C ARG A 564 -39.47 5.84 8.58
N ARG A 565 -39.37 7.13 8.22
CA ARG A 565 -39.59 7.61 6.84
C ARG A 565 -38.50 7.18 5.87
N ALA A 566 -37.26 7.01 6.33
CA ALA A 566 -36.15 6.51 5.50
C ALA A 566 -36.18 4.98 5.29
N ALA A 567 -36.86 4.23 6.17
CA ALA A 567 -36.92 2.76 6.14
C ALA A 567 -38.11 2.17 5.37
N GLY A 568 -38.94 2.99 4.70
CA GLY A 568 -39.94 2.49 3.75
C GLY A 568 -41.11 1.68 4.34
N ALA A 569 -41.32 1.67 5.65
CA ALA A 569 -42.53 1.06 6.23
C ALA A 569 -43.66 2.10 6.25
N ARG A 570 -44.70 1.88 5.43
CA ARG A 570 -46.00 2.55 5.58
C ARG A 570 -46.79 1.88 6.73
N PRO A 571 -47.66 2.64 7.40
CA PRO A 571 -48.15 2.37 8.76
C PRO A 571 -48.82 1.02 8.95
#